data_AF-A0A3D0KTQ1-F1
#
_entry.id   AF-A0A3D0KTQ1-F1
#
_cell.length_a   1.000
_cell.length_b   1.000
_cell.length_c   1.000
_cell.angle_alpha   90.00
_cell.angle_beta   90.00
_cell.angle_gamma   90.00
#
_symmetry.space_group_name_H-M   'P 1'
#
loop_
_entity.id
_entity.type
_entity.pdbx_description
1 polymer ?
#
loop_
_entity_poly.entity_id
_entity_poly.type
_entity_poly.pdbx_seq_one_letter_code
_entity_poly.pdbx_strand_id
1 'polypeptide(L)'
;HILLARQVGVPALCVFMNKVDQVDDEELLELVEMEIRELLSSYEFPGDDIPIVKGSALAALEDGDATIGAEAIKSLMAEVDAYIPQPERPKDQPFLMPIEDVFSISGRGTVVTGR
;
A
#
# COMPACT_ATOMS: atom_id res chain seq x y z
N HIS A 1 -12.33 0.07 -1.23
CA HIS A 1 -11.11 0.64 -0.60
C HIS A 1 -10.60 1.88 -1.32
N ILE A 2 -10.38 1.85 -2.65
CA ILE A 2 -9.89 3.02 -3.42
C ILE A 2 -10.75 4.27 -3.19
N LEU A 3 -12.07 4.16 -3.30
CA LEU A 3 -13.00 5.26 -3.01
C LEU A 3 -12.81 5.84 -1.59
N LEU A 4 -12.70 4.98 -0.57
CA LEU A 4 -12.50 5.42 0.81
C LEU A 4 -11.14 6.10 0.98
N ALA A 5 -10.08 5.55 0.38
CA ALA A 5 -8.75 6.15 0.39
C ALA A 5 -8.78 7.57 -0.19
N ARG A 6 -9.52 7.78 -1.28
CA ARG A 6 -9.74 9.12 -1.84
C ARG A 6 -10.49 10.04 -0.87
N GLN A 7 -11.58 9.55 -0.27
CA GLN A 7 -12.42 10.33 0.65
C GLN A 7 -11.70 10.75 1.94
N VAL A 8 -10.77 9.93 2.44
CA VAL A 8 -9.96 10.27 3.62
C VAL A 8 -8.64 10.98 3.28
N GLY A 9 -8.44 11.33 2.00
CA GLY A 9 -7.31 12.15 1.56
C GLY A 9 -5.96 11.42 1.49
N VAL A 10 -5.96 10.11 1.17
CA VAL A 10 -4.70 9.39 0.90
C VAL A 10 -4.00 10.01 -0.32
N PRO A 11 -2.76 10.51 -0.19
CA PRO A 11 -2.13 11.35 -1.21
C PRO A 11 -1.54 10.58 -2.40
N ALA A 12 -1.09 9.35 -2.17
CA ALA A 12 -0.45 8.50 -3.17
C ALA A 12 -0.68 7.03 -2.83
N LEU A 13 -0.61 6.16 -3.84
CA LEU A 13 -0.80 4.72 -3.73
C LEU A 13 0.33 4.00 -4.48
N CYS A 14 0.73 2.84 -3.98
CA CYS A 14 1.46 1.82 -4.74
C CYS A 14 0.62 0.55 -4.76
N VAL A 15 0.65 -0.19 -5.86
CA VAL A 15 -0.12 -1.43 -6.02
C VAL A 15 0.82 -2.63 -6.02
N PHE A 16 0.42 -3.68 -5.32
CA PHE A 16 1.04 -5.00 -5.42
C PHE A 16 0.04 -5.99 -6.02
N MET A 17 0.30 -6.44 -7.24
CA MET A 17 -0.47 -7.50 -7.89
C MET A 17 0.04 -8.85 -7.37
N ASN A 18 -0.64 -9.35 -6.34
CA ASN A 18 -0.26 -10.57 -5.65
C ASN A 18 -0.75 -11.84 -6.38
N LYS A 19 -0.18 -12.99 -6.00
CA LYS A 19 -0.52 -14.35 -6.46
C LYS A 19 -0.19 -14.63 -7.93
N VAL A 20 0.85 -14.01 -8.47
CA VAL A 20 1.30 -14.31 -9.84
C VAL A 20 1.80 -15.75 -10.00
N ASP A 21 2.14 -16.43 -8.91
CA ASP A 21 2.46 -17.87 -8.88
C ASP A 21 1.26 -18.78 -9.21
N GLN A 22 0.04 -18.24 -9.19
CA GLN A 22 -1.19 -18.96 -9.50
C GLN A 22 -1.71 -18.67 -10.91
N VAL A 23 -0.99 -17.85 -11.68
CA VAL A 23 -1.39 -17.40 -13.02
C VAL A 23 -0.24 -17.61 -13.98
N ASP A 24 -0.38 -18.61 -14.85
CA ASP A 24 0.64 -18.97 -15.83
C ASP A 24 0.56 -18.14 -17.13
N ASP A 25 -0.50 -17.35 -17.30
CA ASP A 25 -0.78 -16.57 -18.51
C ASP A 25 -0.39 -15.10 -18.32
N GLU A 26 0.64 -14.67 -19.05
CA GLU A 26 1.15 -13.30 -19.02
C GLU A 26 0.14 -12.29 -19.59
N GLU A 27 -0.66 -12.67 -20.61
CA GLU A 27 -1.68 -11.79 -21.19
C GLU A 27 -2.78 -11.47 -20.17
N LEU A 28 -3.12 -12.45 -19.31
CA LEU A 28 -4.09 -12.24 -18.24
C LEU A 28 -3.55 -11.25 -17.19
N LEU A 29 -2.26 -11.33 -16.84
CA LEU A 29 -1.64 -10.39 -15.89
C LEU A 29 -1.57 -8.97 -16.45
N GLU A 30 -1.33 -8.81 -17.76
CA GLU A 30 -1.39 -7.52 -18.43
C GLU A 30 -2.81 -6.95 -18.45
N LEU A 31 -3.82 -7.78 -18.72
CA LEU A 31 -5.22 -7.36 -18.68
C LEU A 31 -5.63 -6.88 -17.28
N VAL A 32 -5.26 -7.62 -16.24
CA VAL A 32 -5.54 -7.23 -14.85
C VAL A 32 -4.84 -5.91 -14.51
N GLU A 33 -3.62 -5.70 -14.98
CA GLU A 33 -2.92 -4.42 -14.80
C GLU A 33 -3.70 -3.26 -15.44
N MET A 34 -4.17 -3.44 -16.68
CA MET A 34 -4.98 -2.45 -17.39
C MET A 34 -6.25 -2.10 -16.62
N GLU A 35 -7.00 -3.11 -16.15
CA GLU A 35 -8.21 -2.92 -15.37
C GLU A 35 -7.94 -2.19 -14.04
N ILE A 36 -6.82 -2.48 -13.37
CA ILE A 36 -6.40 -1.76 -12.16
C ILE A 36 -6.15 -0.29 -12.46
N ARG A 37 -5.44 0.03 -13.56
CA ARG A 37 -5.15 1.41 -13.96
C ARG A 37 -6.42 2.17 -14.28
N GLU A 38 -7.32 1.58 -15.05
CA GLU A 38 -8.64 2.16 -15.35
C GLU A 38 -9.45 2.42 -14.08
N LEU A 39 -9.44 1.46 -13.14
CA LEU A 39 -10.15 1.62 -11.87
C LEU A 39 -9.57 2.76 -11.03
N LEU A 40 -8.25 2.87 -10.93
CA LEU A 40 -7.58 3.97 -10.23
C LEU A 40 -7.94 5.32 -10.87
N SER A 41 -7.87 5.41 -12.19
CA SER A 41 -8.25 6.61 -12.96
C SER A 41 -9.71 6.99 -12.76
N SER A 42 -10.63 6.02 -12.67
CA SER A 42 -12.06 6.27 -12.41
C SER A 42 -12.34 6.94 -11.06
N TYR A 43 -11.44 6.77 -10.08
CA TYR A 43 -11.52 7.39 -8.75
C TYR A 43 -10.54 8.57 -8.59
N GLU A 44 -10.11 9.18 -9.69
CA GLU A 44 -9.26 10.38 -9.73
C GLU A 44 -7.85 10.18 -9.14
N PHE A 45 -7.35 8.94 -9.15
CA PHE A 45 -5.94 8.66 -8.94
C PHE A 45 -5.19 8.65 -10.29
N PRO A 46 -3.88 8.97 -10.32
CA PRO A 46 -3.09 8.92 -11.55
C PRO A 46 -2.76 7.46 -11.92
N GLY A 47 -3.74 6.74 -12.47
CA GLY A 47 -3.64 5.29 -12.73
C GLY A 47 -2.45 4.88 -13.60
N ASP A 48 -2.05 5.72 -14.56
CA ASP A 48 -0.90 5.45 -15.44
C ASP A 48 0.45 5.64 -14.73
N ASP A 49 0.51 6.54 -13.75
CA ASP A 49 1.76 6.87 -13.04
C ASP A 49 1.97 6.05 -11.77
N ILE A 50 0.90 5.44 -11.22
CA ILE A 50 0.98 4.63 -10.00
C ILE A 50 1.83 3.37 -10.27
N PRO A 51 2.87 3.11 -9.45
CA PRO A 51 3.66 1.89 -9.56
C PRO A 51 2.82 0.64 -9.27
N ILE A 52 2.94 -0.36 -10.15
CA ILE A 52 2.32 -1.67 -9.99
C ILE A 52 3.44 -2.71 -9.99
N VAL A 53 3.65 -3.38 -8.86
CA VAL A 53 4.63 -4.46 -8.73
C VAL A 53 3.92 -5.80 -8.71
N LYS A 54 4.34 -6.72 -9.58
CA LYS A 54 3.81 -8.08 -9.71
C LYS A 54 4.61 -9.05 -8.85
N GLY A 55 3.95 -9.93 -8.10
CA GLY A 55 4.66 -10.91 -7.26
C GLY A 55 3.75 -11.86 -6.48
N SER A 56 4.38 -12.63 -5.60
CA SER A 56 3.75 -13.58 -4.68
C SER A 56 4.25 -13.33 -3.27
N ALA A 57 3.37 -12.76 -2.44
CA ALA A 57 3.65 -12.56 -1.02
C ALA A 57 3.81 -13.90 -0.28
N LEU A 58 3.20 -14.98 -0.76
CA LEU A 58 3.38 -16.31 -0.19
C LEU A 58 4.78 -16.85 -0.49
N ALA A 59 5.23 -16.76 -1.76
CA ALA A 59 6.58 -17.15 -2.12
C ALA A 59 7.64 -16.35 -1.34
N ALA A 60 7.38 -15.07 -1.07
CA ALA A 60 8.26 -14.25 -0.22
C ALA A 60 8.30 -14.72 1.24
N LEU A 61 7.16 -15.20 1.78
CA LEU A 61 7.06 -15.65 3.17
C LEU A 61 7.64 -17.05 3.39
N GLU A 62 7.53 -17.92 2.39
CA GLU A 62 7.96 -19.32 2.46
C GLU A 62 9.39 -19.55 1.93
N ASP A 63 10.14 -18.48 1.66
CA ASP A 63 11.46 -18.54 1.01
C ASP A 63 11.43 -19.36 -0.30
N GLY A 64 10.35 -19.18 -1.09
CA GLY A 64 10.13 -19.84 -2.38
C GLY A 64 10.91 -19.19 -3.53
N ASP A 65 10.28 -19.06 -4.70
CA ASP A 65 10.90 -18.35 -5.83
C ASP A 65 11.20 -16.90 -5.46
N ALA A 66 12.50 -16.57 -5.41
CA ALA A 66 12.98 -15.27 -5.00
C ALA A 66 12.52 -14.15 -5.93
N THR A 67 12.39 -14.42 -7.23
CA THR A 67 12.09 -13.42 -8.27
C THR A 67 10.71 -12.81 -8.04
N ILE A 68 9.71 -13.68 -7.90
CA ILE A 68 8.33 -13.27 -7.63
C ILE A 68 8.07 -13.05 -6.14
N GLY A 69 8.91 -13.59 -5.26
CA GLY A 69 8.81 -13.48 -3.81
C GLY A 69 9.64 -12.31 -3.24
N ALA A 70 10.77 -12.64 -2.62
CA ALA A 70 11.58 -11.70 -1.86
C ALA A 70 12.07 -10.48 -2.67
N GLU A 71 12.41 -10.67 -3.94
CA GLU A 71 12.84 -9.59 -4.84
C GLU A 71 11.67 -8.69 -5.23
N ALA A 72 10.51 -9.25 -5.55
CA ALA A 72 9.30 -8.46 -5.81
C ALA A 72 8.89 -7.59 -4.61
N ILE A 73 9.01 -8.11 -3.37
CA ILE A 73 8.76 -7.30 -2.16
C ILE A 73 9.78 -6.17 -2.01
N LYS A 74 11.07 -6.43 -2.29
CA LYS A 74 12.10 -5.36 -2.28
C LYS A 74 11.81 -4.30 -3.34
N SER A 75 11.38 -4.70 -4.54
CA SER A 75 10.96 -3.77 -5.60
C SER A 75 9.74 -2.96 -5.17
N LEU A 76 8.73 -3.59 -4.54
CA LEU A 76 7.58 -2.88 -3.98
C LEU A 76 8.00 -1.83 -2.94
N MET A 77 8.92 -2.17 -2.04
CA MET A 77 9.42 -1.20 -1.04
C MET A 77 10.22 -0.07 -1.69
N ALA A 78 11.00 -0.35 -2.74
CA ALA A 78 11.71 0.68 -3.49
C ALA A 78 10.73 1.66 -4.18
N GLU A 79 9.64 1.16 -4.76
CA GLU A 79 8.58 2.00 -5.34
C GLU A 79 7.85 2.81 -4.26
N VAL A 80 7.58 2.21 -3.10
CA VAL A 80 7.01 2.94 -1.96
C VAL A 80 7.90 4.10 -1.54
N ASP A 81 9.21 3.86 -1.40
CA ASP A 81 10.18 4.90 -1.02
C ASP A 81 10.32 6.00 -2.10
N ALA A 82 10.23 5.64 -3.38
CA ALA A 82 10.40 6.57 -4.50
C ALA A 82 9.13 7.38 -4.83
N TYR A 83 7.96 6.75 -4.75
CA TYR A 83 6.69 7.31 -5.23
C TYR A 83 5.87 7.98 -4.13
N ILE A 84 5.88 7.46 -2.91
CA ILE A 84 5.06 8.01 -1.82
C ILE A 84 5.80 9.19 -1.18
N PRO A 85 5.31 10.43 -1.32
CA PRO A 85 6.00 11.59 -0.77
C PRO A 85 5.98 11.55 0.75
N GLN A 86 7.09 11.96 1.36
CA GLN A 86 7.12 12.17 2.79
C GLN A 86 6.22 13.37 3.14
N PRO A 87 5.18 13.18 3.99
CA PRO A 87 4.27 14.27 4.31
C PRO A 87 4.97 15.34 5.16
N GLU A 88 4.67 16.60 4.89
CA GLU A 88 5.10 17.70 5.76
C GLU A 88 4.48 17.55 7.15
N ARG A 89 5.31 17.72 8.18
CA ARG A 89 4.87 17.60 9.57
C ARG A 89 4.60 18.99 10.14
N PRO A 90 3.35 19.30 10.57
CA PRO A 90 3.02 20.60 11.15
C PRO A 90 3.52 20.71 12.60
N LYS A 91 4.83 20.90 12.79
CA LYS A 91 5.48 20.93 14.11
C LYS A 91 5.20 22.22 14.91
N ASP A 92 4.84 23.29 14.22
CA ASP A 92 4.63 24.63 14.82
C ASP A 92 3.14 24.92 15.10
N GLN A 93 2.27 23.93 14.96
CA GLN A 93 0.84 24.05 15.23
C GLN A 93 0.48 23.45 16.61
N PRO A 94 -0.69 23.78 17.18
CA PRO A 94 -1.18 23.12 18.39
C PRO A 94 -1.23 21.60 18.21
N PHE A 95 -0.85 20.86 19.27
CA PHE A 95 -0.91 19.42 19.26
C PHE A 95 -2.35 18.93 19.01
N LEU A 96 -2.51 18.11 17.98
CA LEU A 96 -3.76 17.43 17.64
C LEU A 96 -3.42 15.97 17.29
N MET A 97 -4.05 15.03 17.99
CA MET A 97 -3.90 13.60 17.73
C MET A 97 -5.28 12.96 17.76
N PRO A 98 -5.85 12.57 16.60
CA PRO A 98 -7.08 11.79 16.53
C PRO A 98 -6.92 10.47 17.29
N ILE A 99 -7.89 10.09 18.12
CA ILE A 99 -7.84 8.82 18.87
C ILE A 99 -8.35 7.70 17.96
N GLU A 100 -7.49 6.73 17.68
CA GLU A 100 -7.80 5.50 16.93
C GLU A 100 -8.29 4.39 17.87
N ASP A 101 -7.63 4.18 19.01
CA ASP A 101 -8.00 3.13 19.97
C ASP A 101 -7.65 3.49 21.43
N VAL A 102 -8.30 2.84 22.39
CA VAL A 102 -8.18 3.07 23.84
C VAL A 102 -7.96 1.76 24.60
N PHE A 103 -6.86 1.68 25.35
CA PHE A 103 -6.48 0.53 26.15
C PHE A 103 -6.40 0.87 27.65
N SER A 104 -6.54 -0.13 28.50
CA SER A 104 -6.18 -0.05 29.92
C SER A 104 -5.00 -0.98 30.20
N ILE A 105 -3.86 -0.41 30.57
CA ILE A 105 -2.66 -1.18 30.92
C ILE A 105 -2.56 -1.26 32.45
N SER A 106 -2.61 -2.48 32.98
CA SER A 106 -2.51 -2.73 34.41
C SER A 106 -1.20 -2.12 34.97
N GLY A 107 -1.33 -1.34 36.05
CA GLY A 107 -0.21 -0.63 36.68
C GLY A 107 0.30 0.62 35.94
N ARG A 108 -0.29 1.01 34.79
CA ARG A 108 0.05 2.26 34.07
C ARG A 108 -1.14 3.21 33.88
N GLY A 109 -2.33 2.66 33.62
CA GLY A 109 -3.57 3.44 33.40
C GLY A 109 -4.11 3.35 31.97
N THR A 110 -4.96 4.30 31.59
CA THR A 110 -5.59 4.39 30.28
C THR A 110 -4.61 4.94 29.25
N VAL A 111 -4.46 4.25 28.13
CA VAL A 111 -3.59 4.63 27.01
C VAL A 111 -4.45 4.84 25.78
N VAL A 112 -4.27 5.97 25.11
CA VAL A 112 -4.88 6.26 23.80
C VAL A 112 -3.82 6.17 22.71
N THR A 113 -4.18 5.62 21.56
CA THR A 113 -3.32 5.53 20.37
C THR A 113 -3.97 6.27 19.21
N GLY A 114 -3.16 6.76 18.27
CA GLY A 114 -3.61 7.58 17.16
C GLY A 114 -2.46 8.11 16.33
N ARG A 115 -2.76 8.58 15.11
CA ARG A 115 -1.80 9.17 14.17
C ARG A 115 -2.29 10.49 13.61
#